data_AF-A0A2N1V3I2-F1
#
_entry.id   AF-A0A2N1V3I2-F1
#
_cell.length_a   1.000
_cell.length_b   1.000
_cell.length_c   1.000
_cell.angle_alpha   90.00
_cell.angle_beta   90.00
_cell.angle_gamma   90.00
#
_symmetry.space_group_name_H-M   'P 1'
#
loop_
_entity.id
_entity.type
_entity.pdbx_description
1 polymer ?
#
loop_
_entity_poly.entity_id
_entity_poly.type
_entity_poly.pdbx_seq_one_letter_code
_entity_poly.pdbx_strand_id
1 'polypeptide(L)'
;MSNILGATIGLSYQTYIEILDGYGSNFGFSPSDFYADVFGAGFFLAQHYVPFLQNFTPKFMYIPADAHGEMKRRPHFAFIDDYSSHTMWMSVNVHNLLGEDYNQYWPKWLQLSFGYAVRNLCDPNDPNFDCSDSYAVNGIVHGDRKFIVALDYNLAELIPEMGEPFDWFIQSLNYVKLPSPAIEFGEQTKFMLVYPFVEF
;
A
#
# COMPACT_ATOMS: atom_id res chain seq x y z
N MET A 1 3.33 -22.39 -12.49
CA MET A 1 2.12 -21.71 -13.00
C MET A 1 2.58 -20.62 -13.97
N SER A 2 1.93 -20.41 -15.12
CA SER A 2 2.36 -19.34 -16.05
C SER A 2 2.04 -17.96 -15.44
N ASN A 3 3.01 -17.05 -15.38
CA ASN A 3 2.79 -15.67 -14.88
C ASN A 3 1.71 -14.93 -15.67
N ILE A 4 1.56 -15.24 -16.96
CA ILE A 4 0.48 -14.73 -17.81
C ILE A 4 -0.88 -15.20 -17.31
N LEU A 5 -1.01 -16.46 -16.89
CA LEU A 5 -2.26 -16.98 -16.34
C LEU A 5 -2.59 -16.30 -15.02
N GLY A 6 -1.59 -16.10 -14.14
CA GLY A 6 -1.77 -15.37 -12.88
C GLY A 6 -2.28 -13.94 -13.10
N ALA A 7 -1.61 -13.19 -13.99
CA ALA A 7 -2.02 -11.83 -14.35
C ALA A 7 -3.42 -11.78 -14.97
N THR A 8 -3.72 -12.69 -15.92
CA THR A 8 -5.02 -12.74 -16.61
C THR A 8 -6.16 -13.07 -15.65
N ILE A 9 -5.98 -14.06 -14.77
CA ILE A 9 -6.99 -14.45 -13.80
C ILE A 9 -7.24 -13.31 -12.80
N GLY A 10 -6.17 -12.70 -12.28
CA GLY A 10 -6.27 -11.56 -11.36
C GLY A 10 -7.03 -10.39 -11.99
N LEU A 11 -6.65 -9.98 -13.20
CA LEU A 11 -7.32 -8.90 -13.90
C LEU A 11 -8.77 -9.24 -14.24
N SER A 12 -9.06 -10.46 -14.68
CA SER A 12 -10.43 -10.89 -14.98
C SER A 12 -11.32 -10.86 -13.74
N TYR A 13 -10.79 -11.26 -12.59
CA TYR A 13 -11.50 -11.20 -11.32
C TYR A 13 -11.80 -9.76 -10.88
N GLN A 14 -10.82 -8.86 -10.96
CA GLN A 14 -11.06 -7.45 -10.64
C GLN A 14 -12.01 -6.77 -11.62
N THR A 15 -11.88 -7.05 -12.93
CA THR A 15 -12.82 -6.58 -13.95
C THR A 15 -14.24 -7.04 -13.66
N TYR A 16 -14.40 -8.28 -13.19
CA TYR A 16 -15.70 -8.81 -12.77
C TYR A 16 -16.28 -8.02 -11.57
N ILE A 17 -15.45 -7.69 -10.57
CA ILE A 17 -15.87 -6.85 -9.43
C ILE A 17 -16.29 -5.45 -9.90
N GLU A 18 -15.48 -4.77 -10.71
CA GLU A 18 -15.80 -3.43 -11.24
C GLU A 18 -17.11 -3.40 -12.03
N ILE A 19 -17.38 -4.44 -12.82
CA ILE A 19 -18.65 -4.58 -13.54
C ILE A 19 -19.82 -4.72 -12.55
N LEU A 20 -19.67 -5.53 -11.49
CA LEU A 20 -20.70 -5.67 -10.46
C LEU A 20 -20.94 -4.36 -9.72
N ASP A 21 -19.88 -3.63 -9.38
CA ASP A 21 -19.97 -2.31 -8.75
C ASP A 21 -20.70 -1.32 -9.66
N GLY A 22 -20.49 -1.41 -10.98
CA GLY A 22 -21.26 -0.66 -11.99
C GLY A 22 -22.77 -0.86 -11.96
N TYR A 23 -23.26 -2.00 -11.48
CA TYR A 23 -24.70 -2.27 -11.29
C TYR A 23 -25.17 -2.04 -9.84
N GLY A 24 -24.26 -1.72 -8.92
CA GLY A 24 -24.55 -1.52 -7.51
C GLY A 24 -25.36 -0.25 -7.23
N SER A 25 -26.12 -0.23 -6.13
CA SER A 25 -26.86 0.96 -5.70
C SER A 25 -26.00 1.96 -4.92
N ASN A 26 -24.94 1.45 -4.26
CA ASN A 26 -24.09 2.22 -3.35
C ASN A 26 -22.66 2.39 -3.89
N PHE A 27 -22.32 1.64 -4.93
CA PHE A 27 -21.03 1.65 -5.62
C PHE A 27 -21.29 1.88 -7.11
N GLY A 28 -20.25 2.26 -7.84
CA GLY A 28 -20.33 2.46 -9.28
C GLY A 28 -19.02 2.04 -9.92
N PHE A 29 -19.07 1.73 -11.22
CA PHE A 29 -17.88 1.42 -11.99
C PHE A 29 -16.94 2.61 -11.94
N SER A 30 -15.71 2.38 -11.50
CA SER A 30 -14.71 3.42 -11.30
C SER A 30 -13.60 3.28 -12.33
N PRO A 31 -13.50 4.19 -13.32
CA PRO A 31 -12.43 4.13 -14.31
C PRO A 31 -11.04 4.18 -13.67
N SER A 32 -10.87 4.90 -12.55
CA SER A 32 -9.59 4.94 -11.84
C SER A 32 -9.23 3.59 -11.22
N ASP A 33 -10.22 2.87 -10.69
CA ASP A 33 -9.98 1.60 -10.01
C ASP A 33 -9.65 0.53 -11.05
N PHE A 34 -10.41 0.50 -12.15
CA PHE A 34 -10.09 -0.35 -13.30
C PHE A 34 -8.70 -0.06 -13.91
N TYR A 35 -8.30 1.22 -14.02
CA TYR A 35 -6.94 1.55 -14.47
C TYR A 35 -5.87 1.08 -13.49
N ALA A 36 -6.13 1.15 -12.18
CA ALA A 36 -5.24 0.61 -11.16
C ALA A 36 -5.13 -0.93 -11.26
N ASP A 37 -6.22 -1.64 -11.54
CA ASP A 37 -6.22 -3.09 -11.75
C ASP A 37 -5.38 -3.50 -12.96
N VAL A 38 -5.61 -2.82 -14.09
CA VAL A 38 -4.84 -3.05 -15.33
C VAL A 38 -3.37 -2.76 -15.09
N PHE A 39 -3.05 -1.65 -14.41
CA PHE A 39 -1.69 -1.30 -14.07
C PHE A 39 -1.04 -2.34 -13.15
N GLY A 40 -1.74 -2.80 -12.10
CA GLY A 40 -1.23 -3.81 -11.17
C GLY A 40 -0.94 -5.15 -11.85
N ALA A 41 -1.89 -5.65 -12.65
CA ALA A 41 -1.72 -6.89 -13.41
C ALA A 41 -0.59 -6.76 -14.46
N GLY A 42 -0.54 -5.61 -15.15
CA GLY A 42 0.51 -5.29 -16.11
C GLY A 42 1.88 -5.17 -15.46
N PHE A 43 1.97 -4.53 -14.30
CA PHE A 43 3.21 -4.36 -13.53
C PHE A 43 3.76 -5.71 -13.07
N PHE A 44 2.93 -6.58 -12.50
CA PHE A 44 3.32 -7.94 -12.13
C PHE A 44 3.90 -8.72 -13.33
N LEU A 45 3.24 -8.63 -14.49
CA LEU A 45 3.74 -9.29 -15.70
C LEU A 45 5.04 -8.64 -16.21
N ALA A 46 5.13 -7.31 -16.17
CA ALA A 46 6.31 -6.57 -16.60
C ALA A 46 7.53 -6.89 -15.73
N GLN A 47 7.35 -7.09 -14.42
CA GLN A 47 8.41 -7.55 -13.53
C GLN A 47 9.02 -8.89 -13.95
N HIS A 48 8.25 -9.77 -14.58
CA HIS A 48 8.78 -11.03 -15.10
C HIS A 48 9.69 -10.85 -16.32
N TYR A 49 9.35 -9.92 -17.22
CA TYR A 49 10.07 -9.72 -18.49
C TYR A 49 11.15 -8.64 -18.43
N VAL A 50 11.05 -7.71 -17.48
CA VAL A 50 11.96 -6.57 -17.31
C VAL A 50 12.58 -6.67 -15.92
N PRO A 51 13.77 -7.31 -15.77
CA PRO A 51 14.39 -7.54 -14.47
C PRO A 51 14.61 -6.29 -13.63
N PHE A 52 14.81 -5.13 -14.27
CA PHE A 52 14.93 -3.85 -13.58
C PHE A 52 13.71 -3.52 -12.71
N LEU A 53 12.49 -3.95 -13.10
CA LEU A 53 11.27 -3.69 -12.35
C LEU A 53 11.17 -4.54 -11.06
N GLN A 54 11.99 -5.59 -10.91
CA GLN A 54 12.10 -6.36 -9.65
C GLN A 54 12.68 -5.52 -8.50
N ASN A 55 13.26 -4.35 -8.80
CA ASN A 55 13.71 -3.40 -7.80
C ASN A 55 12.59 -2.65 -7.08
N PHE A 56 11.34 -2.78 -7.55
CA PHE A 56 10.20 -2.04 -7.03
C PHE A 56 9.15 -3.03 -6.53
N THR A 57 8.94 -3.09 -5.22
CA THR A 57 8.02 -4.05 -4.60
C THR A 57 6.82 -3.31 -4.01
N PRO A 58 5.59 -3.51 -4.53
CA PRO A 58 4.41 -3.00 -3.88
C PRO A 58 4.22 -3.72 -2.54
N LYS A 59 3.95 -2.96 -1.48
CA LYS A 59 3.66 -3.52 -0.15
C LYS A 59 2.41 -2.90 0.43
N PHE A 60 1.76 -3.62 1.32
CA PHE A 60 0.56 -3.19 2.01
C PHE A 60 0.78 -3.17 3.52
N MET A 61 0.19 -2.19 4.19
CA MET A 61 0.11 -2.13 5.65
C MET A 61 -1.33 -1.87 6.04
N TYR A 62 -1.85 -2.71 6.94
CA TYR A 62 -3.11 -2.48 7.61
C TYR A 62 -2.84 -2.30 9.10
N ILE A 63 -3.11 -1.11 9.61
CA ILE A 63 -3.10 -0.80 11.04
C ILE A 63 -4.38 -0.03 11.31
N PRO A 64 -5.25 -0.49 12.23
CA PRO A 64 -6.47 0.23 12.57
C PRO A 64 -6.19 1.71 12.86
N ALA A 65 -6.93 2.61 12.22
CA ALA A 65 -6.78 4.06 12.34
C ALA A 65 -6.78 4.52 13.81
N ASP A 66 -7.68 3.94 14.60
CA ASP A 66 -7.83 4.22 16.03
C ASP A 66 -6.61 3.81 16.86
N ALA A 67 -5.78 2.88 16.38
CA ALA A 67 -4.54 2.48 17.05
C ALA A 67 -3.41 3.53 16.95
N HIS A 68 -3.56 4.54 16.08
CA HIS A 68 -2.57 5.60 15.87
C HIS A 68 -3.21 7.00 15.85
N GLY A 69 -4.34 7.17 16.55
CA GLY A 69 -4.96 8.47 16.78
C GLY A 69 -5.79 9.01 15.62
N GLU A 70 -6.03 8.20 14.59
CA GLU A 70 -6.82 8.57 13.42
C GLU A 70 -8.21 7.91 13.47
N MET A 71 -9.14 8.44 12.69
CA MET A 71 -10.49 7.92 12.57
C MET A 71 -10.58 6.88 11.45
N LYS A 72 -11.20 5.73 11.76
CA LYS A 72 -11.62 4.74 10.76
C LYS A 72 -12.55 5.37 9.73
N ARG A 73 -12.55 4.87 8.50
CA ARG A 73 -13.45 5.35 7.45
C ARG A 73 -14.90 5.23 7.93
N ARG A 74 -15.71 6.25 7.70
CA ARG A 74 -17.15 6.23 7.98
C ARG A 74 -17.95 6.44 6.69
N PRO A 75 -18.84 5.52 6.30
CA PRO A 75 -19.06 4.17 6.86
C PRO A 75 -17.92 3.18 6.50
N HIS A 76 -17.82 2.10 7.27
CA HIS A 76 -17.10 0.87 6.91
C HIS A 76 -17.82 -0.35 7.50
N PHE A 77 -17.73 -1.52 6.87
CA PHE A 77 -18.30 -2.78 7.39
C PHE A 77 -17.22 -3.79 7.73
N ALA A 78 -16.21 -3.91 6.87
CA ALA A 78 -15.06 -4.79 7.08
C ALA A 78 -13.75 -4.00 7.06
N PHE A 79 -12.67 -4.66 7.49
CA PHE A 79 -11.32 -4.08 7.48
C PHE A 79 -10.87 -3.65 6.08
N ILE A 80 -11.35 -4.33 5.03
CA ILE A 80 -11.02 -4.00 3.65
C ILE A 80 -11.69 -2.70 3.17
N ASP A 81 -12.84 -2.34 3.77
CA ASP A 81 -13.56 -1.11 3.46
C ASP A 81 -12.99 0.09 4.21
N ASP A 82 -12.24 -0.16 5.29
CA ASP A 82 -11.65 0.87 6.15
C ASP A 82 -10.33 1.40 5.57
N TYR A 83 -10.44 2.17 4.49
CA TYR A 83 -9.30 2.78 3.81
C TYR A 83 -8.48 3.72 4.70
N SER A 84 -9.07 4.28 5.77
CA SER A 84 -8.32 5.05 6.76
C SER A 84 -7.26 4.24 7.47
N SER A 85 -7.42 2.92 7.55
CA SER A 85 -6.48 1.99 8.18
C SER A 85 -5.44 1.42 7.21
N HIS A 86 -5.49 1.79 5.93
CA HIS A 86 -4.66 1.25 4.86
C HIS A 86 -3.49 2.17 4.54
N THR A 87 -2.32 1.60 4.27
CA THR A 87 -1.21 2.32 3.64
C THR A 87 -0.65 1.47 2.52
N MET A 88 -0.64 2.04 1.31
CA MET A 88 -0.07 1.42 0.12
C MET A 88 1.36 1.91 -0.04
N TRP A 89 2.29 1.00 -0.31
CA TRP A 89 3.72 1.31 -0.38
C TRP A 89 4.31 0.83 -1.69
N MET A 90 5.30 1.57 -2.19
CA MET A 90 6.24 1.11 -3.19
C MET A 90 7.64 1.11 -2.59
N SER A 91 8.22 -0.07 -2.42
CA SER A 91 9.55 -0.25 -1.82
C SER A 91 10.61 -0.41 -2.90
N VAL A 92 11.75 0.23 -2.72
CA VAL A 92 12.83 0.32 -3.69
C VAL A 92 14.04 -0.43 -3.14
N ASN A 93 14.54 -1.41 -3.90
CA ASN A 93 15.80 -2.09 -3.61
C ASN A 93 16.98 -1.17 -3.96
N VAL A 94 17.36 -0.33 -2.99
CA VAL A 94 18.45 0.65 -3.14
C VAL A 94 19.78 -0.05 -3.41
N HIS A 95 20.05 -1.19 -2.76
CA HIS A 95 21.26 -1.97 -3.01
C HIS A 95 21.40 -2.30 -4.50
N ASN A 96 20.40 -2.94 -5.10
CA ASN A 96 20.52 -3.33 -6.51
C ASN A 96 20.56 -2.12 -7.48
N LEU A 97 20.00 -0.97 -7.10
CA LEU A 97 20.05 0.25 -7.91
C LEU A 97 21.37 1.02 -7.81
N LEU A 98 22.10 0.92 -6.69
CA LEU A 98 23.35 1.63 -6.46
C LEU A 98 24.50 1.09 -7.33
N GLY A 99 24.43 -0.18 -7.73
CA GLY A 99 25.45 -0.83 -8.55
C GLY A 99 26.67 -1.31 -7.75
N GLU A 100 27.52 -2.12 -8.40
CA GLU A 100 28.59 -2.87 -7.73
C GLU A 100 29.56 -2.00 -6.91
N ASP A 101 29.86 -0.79 -7.39
CA ASP A 101 30.81 0.13 -6.75
C ASP A 101 30.36 0.59 -5.35
N TYR A 102 29.04 0.65 -5.11
CA TYR A 102 28.46 1.20 -3.89
C TYR A 102 27.74 0.16 -3.01
N ASN A 103 27.53 -1.05 -3.53
CA ASN A 103 26.86 -2.16 -2.83
C ASN A 103 27.49 -2.52 -1.48
N GLN A 104 28.80 -2.35 -1.32
CA GLN A 104 29.50 -2.62 -0.06
C GLN A 104 29.11 -1.67 1.09
N TYR A 105 28.54 -0.49 0.78
CA TYR A 105 28.16 0.52 1.76
C TYR A 105 26.67 0.47 2.13
N TRP A 106 25.89 -0.33 1.42
CA TRP A 106 24.44 -0.40 1.61
C TRP A 106 24.00 -1.84 1.87
N PRO A 107 23.36 -2.14 3.01
CA PRO A 107 22.89 -3.50 3.29
C PRO A 107 21.86 -3.96 2.25
N LYS A 108 22.03 -5.19 1.77
CA LYS A 108 21.12 -5.88 0.84
C LYS A 108 19.65 -5.81 1.26
N TRP A 109 19.39 -6.09 2.53
CA TRP A 109 18.05 -6.07 3.11
C TRP A 109 17.46 -4.66 3.30
N LEU A 110 18.24 -3.58 3.27
CA LEU A 110 17.75 -2.24 3.57
C LEU A 110 17.17 -1.60 2.31
N GLN A 111 15.91 -1.19 2.39
CA GLN A 111 15.17 -0.56 1.30
C GLN A 111 14.70 0.85 1.69
N LEU A 112 14.32 1.62 0.67
CA LEU A 112 13.58 2.87 0.83
C LEU A 112 12.18 2.68 0.28
N SER A 113 11.16 3.11 1.01
CA SER A 113 9.76 2.92 0.64
C SER A 113 9.01 4.24 0.59
N PHE A 114 8.11 4.33 -0.40
CA PHE A 114 7.26 5.49 -0.64
C PHE A 114 5.81 5.07 -0.43
N GLY A 115 5.17 5.64 0.58
CA GLY A 115 3.83 5.31 1.03
C GLY A 115 2.80 6.35 0.59
N TYR A 116 1.58 5.90 0.40
CA TYR A 116 0.39 6.71 0.24
C TYR A 116 -0.71 6.17 1.15
N ALA A 117 -1.32 7.07 1.92
CA ALA A 117 -2.47 6.79 2.77
C ALA A 117 -3.48 7.93 2.70
N VAL A 118 -4.73 7.62 3.02
CA VAL A 118 -5.76 8.64 3.24
C VAL A 118 -6.39 8.34 4.59
N ARG A 119 -6.19 9.21 5.58
CA ARG A 119 -6.71 9.08 6.95
C ARG A 119 -8.04 9.82 7.10
N ASN A 120 -8.77 9.51 8.16
CA ASN A 120 -9.99 10.19 8.56
C ASN A 120 -11.08 10.27 7.48
N LEU A 121 -11.17 9.29 6.57
CA LEU A 121 -12.19 9.32 5.52
C LEU A 121 -13.60 9.31 6.10
N CYS A 122 -14.46 10.19 5.59
CA CYS A 122 -15.85 10.28 6.01
C CYS A 122 -16.73 10.66 4.82
N ASP A 123 -17.92 10.07 4.70
CA ASP A 123 -18.92 10.49 3.72
C ASP A 123 -19.77 11.65 4.28
N PRO A 124 -19.57 12.90 3.81
CA PRO A 124 -20.32 14.04 4.31
C PRO A 124 -21.81 14.02 3.92
N ASN A 125 -22.23 13.16 2.99
CA ASN A 125 -23.61 13.10 2.53
C ASN A 125 -24.48 12.11 3.33
N ASP A 126 -23.86 11.25 4.14
CA ASP A 126 -24.59 10.31 4.99
C ASP A 126 -24.98 11.01 6.31
N PRO A 127 -26.28 11.24 6.57
CA PRO A 127 -26.73 11.96 7.77
C PRO A 127 -26.48 11.18 9.07
N ASN A 128 -26.08 9.91 9.00
CA ASN A 128 -25.78 9.10 10.18
C ASN A 128 -24.36 9.30 10.71
N PHE A 129 -23.47 9.95 9.94
CA PHE A 129 -22.08 10.11 10.33
C PHE A 129 -21.71 11.59 10.51
N ASP A 130 -21.12 11.90 11.66
CA ASP A 130 -20.48 13.19 11.87
C ASP A 130 -19.06 13.16 11.31
N CYS A 131 -18.82 14.04 10.34
CA CYS A 131 -17.53 14.25 9.69
C CYS A 131 -16.78 15.48 10.23
N SER A 132 -17.19 16.04 11.37
CA SER A 132 -16.52 17.17 12.05
C SER A 132 -15.06 16.90 12.40
N ASP A 133 -14.75 15.65 12.75
CA ASP A 133 -13.41 15.15 13.06
C ASP A 133 -12.60 14.76 11.79
N SER A 134 -13.12 15.05 10.59
CA SER A 134 -12.45 14.81 9.31
C SER A 134 -12.03 16.12 8.64
N TYR A 135 -11.21 16.02 7.59
CA TYR A 135 -10.63 17.15 6.89
C TYR A 135 -11.34 17.36 5.55
N ALA A 136 -12.09 18.45 5.42
CA ALA A 136 -12.78 18.77 4.16
C ALA A 136 -11.76 19.10 3.06
N VAL A 137 -11.69 18.25 2.03
CA VAL A 137 -10.87 18.48 0.82
C VAL A 137 -11.63 19.35 -0.16
N ASN A 138 -12.93 19.06 -0.32
CA ASN A 138 -13.89 19.87 -1.07
C ASN A 138 -15.30 19.60 -0.50
N GLY A 139 -16.35 20.20 -1.09
CA GLY A 139 -17.72 20.06 -0.60
C GLY A 139 -18.35 18.66 -0.68
N ILE A 140 -17.63 17.66 -1.22
CA ILE A 140 -18.11 16.27 -1.39
C ILE A 140 -17.10 15.21 -0.92
N VAL A 141 -15.89 15.61 -0.50
CA VAL A 141 -14.82 14.68 -0.08
C VAL A 141 -14.18 15.16 1.21
N HIS A 142 -14.18 14.28 2.22
CA HIS A 142 -13.55 14.47 3.51
C HIS A 142 -12.49 13.38 3.75
N GLY A 143 -11.26 13.78 4.07
CA GLY A 143 -10.14 12.90 4.35
C GLY A 143 -8.79 13.63 4.29
N ASP A 144 -7.76 13.01 4.87
CA ASP A 144 -6.42 13.60 5.02
C ASP A 144 -5.39 12.75 4.27
N ARG A 145 -4.84 13.28 3.19
CA ARG A 145 -3.89 12.57 2.33
C ARG A 145 -2.49 12.65 2.93
N LYS A 146 -1.86 11.48 3.06
CA LYS A 146 -0.50 11.33 3.57
C LYS A 146 0.40 10.76 2.48
N PHE A 147 1.50 11.44 2.22
CA PHE A 147 2.63 10.87 1.49
C PHE A 147 3.71 10.51 2.49
N ILE A 148 4.30 9.33 2.40
CA ILE A 148 5.26 8.86 3.40
C ILE A 148 6.55 8.42 2.71
N VAL A 149 7.69 8.77 3.29
CA VAL A 149 8.99 8.21 2.91
C VAL A 149 9.54 7.48 4.12
N ALA A 150 9.77 6.17 4.01
CA ALA A 150 10.18 5.34 5.13
C ALA A 150 11.31 4.39 4.77
N LEU A 151 12.14 4.05 5.76
CA LEU A 151 13.04 2.90 5.64
C LEU A 151 12.21 1.62 5.54
N ASP A 152 12.76 0.60 4.90
CA ASP A 152 12.09 -0.69 4.79
C ASP A 152 13.06 -1.88 4.78
N TYR A 153 12.49 -3.06 4.97
CA TYR A 153 13.21 -4.33 5.08
C TYR A 153 12.78 -5.25 3.93
N ASN A 154 13.74 -5.71 3.14
CA ASN A 154 13.54 -6.86 2.27
C ASN A 154 13.68 -8.13 3.10
N LEU A 155 12.56 -8.71 3.54
CA LEU A 155 12.56 -9.89 4.43
C LEU A 155 13.21 -11.10 3.78
N ALA A 156 13.09 -11.24 2.46
CA ALA A 156 13.71 -12.32 1.69
C ALA A 156 15.24 -12.23 1.64
N GLU A 157 15.82 -11.03 1.80
CA GLU A 157 17.28 -10.83 1.89
C GLU A 157 17.77 -10.71 3.34
N LEU A 158 16.89 -10.37 4.28
CA LEU A 158 17.20 -10.24 5.71
C LEU A 158 17.27 -11.61 6.41
N ILE A 159 16.33 -12.50 6.08
CA ILE A 159 16.17 -13.79 6.73
C ILE A 159 16.90 -14.86 5.89
N PRO A 160 17.78 -15.68 6.48
CA PRO A 160 18.47 -16.74 5.76
C PRO A 160 17.50 -17.76 5.15
N GLU A 161 17.86 -18.29 3.97
CA GLU A 161 17.13 -19.37 3.33
C GLU A 161 17.06 -20.60 4.25
N MET A 162 15.86 -21.13 4.45
CA MET A 162 15.60 -22.32 5.28
C MET A 162 14.96 -23.47 4.49
N GLY A 163 14.76 -23.28 3.18
CA GLY A 163 14.13 -24.24 2.28
C GLY A 163 12.62 -24.09 2.24
N GLU A 164 12.00 -24.76 1.26
CA GLU A 164 10.54 -24.79 1.15
C GLU A 164 9.91 -25.62 2.28
N PRO A 165 8.79 -25.18 2.88
CA PRO A 165 7.92 -24.07 2.44
C PRO A 165 8.24 -22.71 3.07
N PHE A 166 9.29 -22.61 3.89
CA PHE A 166 9.56 -21.42 4.68
C PHE A 166 9.97 -20.22 3.81
N ASP A 167 10.80 -20.45 2.79
CA ASP A 167 11.26 -19.38 1.89
C ASP A 167 10.08 -18.74 1.13
N TRP A 168 9.09 -19.54 0.72
CA TRP A 168 7.87 -19.04 0.09
C TRP A 168 7.04 -18.18 1.06
N PHE A 169 6.95 -18.60 2.32
CA PHE A 169 6.26 -17.83 3.36
C PHE A 169 6.94 -16.48 3.62
N ILE A 170 8.27 -16.45 3.73
CA ILE A 170 9.04 -15.20 3.90
C ILE A 170 8.89 -14.27 2.68
N GLN A 171 8.97 -14.81 1.46
CA GLN A 171 8.72 -14.03 0.25
C GLN A 171 7.31 -13.44 0.24
N SER A 172 6.31 -14.18 0.72
CA SER A 172 4.93 -13.69 0.84
C SER A 172 4.80 -12.58 1.87
N LEU A 173 5.46 -12.71 3.03
CA LEU A 173 5.51 -11.66 4.05
C LEU A 173 6.20 -10.38 3.56
N ASN A 174 7.08 -10.47 2.55
CA ASN A 174 7.74 -9.29 1.99
C ASN A 174 6.77 -8.32 1.31
N TYR A 175 5.54 -8.73 0.98
CA TYR A 175 4.48 -7.84 0.51
C TYR A 175 3.76 -7.10 1.65
N VAL A 176 4.07 -7.42 2.92
CA VAL A 176 3.57 -6.70 4.09
C VAL A 176 4.63 -5.72 4.58
N LYS A 177 4.30 -4.43 4.61
CA LYS A 177 5.20 -3.41 5.15
C LYS A 177 5.19 -3.48 6.68
N LEU A 178 6.35 -3.64 7.29
CA LEU A 178 6.52 -3.55 8.74
C LEU A 178 6.72 -2.10 9.20
N PRO A 179 6.31 -1.75 10.43
CA PRO A 179 6.61 -0.46 11.03
C PRO A 179 8.10 -0.11 10.99
N SER A 180 8.42 1.14 10.69
CA SER A 180 9.79 1.60 10.49
C SER A 180 9.90 3.12 10.65
N PRO A 181 11.13 3.67 10.79
CA PRO A 181 11.33 5.11 10.73
C PRO A 181 10.84 5.69 9.40
N ALA A 182 10.11 6.80 9.49
CA ALA A 182 9.47 7.46 8.35
C ALA A 182 9.35 8.98 8.53
N ILE A 183 9.17 9.67 7.42
CA ILE A 183 8.71 11.05 7.37
C ILE A 183 7.36 11.03 6.68
N GLU A 184 6.33 11.50 7.37
CA GLU A 184 4.99 11.66 6.82
C GLU A 184 4.77 13.13 6.43
N PHE A 185 4.26 13.32 5.22
CA PHE A 185 3.87 14.60 4.66
C PHE A 185 2.33 14.64 4.56
N GLY A 186 1.70 15.37 5.47
CA GLY A 186 0.28 15.74 5.43
C GLY A 186 0.12 17.25 5.60
N GLU A 187 -0.87 17.70 6.39
CA GLU A 187 -0.99 19.11 6.79
C GLU A 187 0.26 19.62 7.51
N GLN A 188 0.82 18.77 8.38
CA GLN A 188 2.11 18.98 9.01
C GLN A 188 3.05 17.83 8.62
N THR A 189 4.33 18.16 8.44
CA THR A 189 5.36 17.14 8.25
C THR A 189 5.75 16.57 9.60
N LYS A 190 5.66 15.25 9.75
CA LYS A 190 5.95 14.54 11.00
C LYS A 190 7.11 13.58 10.80
N PHE A 191 8.07 13.61 11.71
CA PHE A 191 9.06 12.54 11.79
C PHE A 191 8.50 11.45 12.70
N MET A 192 8.47 10.21 12.20
CA MET A 192 7.98 9.06 12.95
C MET A 192 9.09 8.04 13.13
N LEU A 193 9.42 7.69 14.37
CA LEU A 193 10.44 6.68 14.64
C LEU A 193 9.93 5.27 14.31
N VAL A 194 8.64 5.04 14.56
CA VAL A 194 7.95 3.78 14.26
C VAL A 194 6.62 4.13 13.62
N TYR A 195 6.60 4.27 12.30
CA TYR A 195 5.38 4.58 11.55
C TYR A 195 4.33 3.47 11.72
N PRO A 196 3.04 3.79 11.98
CA PRO A 196 2.43 5.11 12.20
C PRO A 196 2.26 5.50 13.69
N PHE A 197 2.95 4.86 14.63
CA PHE A 197 2.63 4.92 16.06
C PHE A 197 3.33 6.02 16.87
N VAL A 198 4.58 6.37 16.54
CA VAL A 198 5.42 7.25 17.39
C VAL A 198 5.94 8.44 16.59
N GLU A 199 5.37 9.63 16.83
CA GLU A 199 5.73 10.92 16.22
C GLU A 199 6.60 11.81 17.12
N PHE A 200 7.35 12.73 16.50
CA PHE A 200 8.21 13.74 17.13
C PHE A 200 8.01 15.13 16.50
#